data_AF-A0A2D7FHK0-F1
#
_entry.id   AF-A0A2D7FHK0-F1
#
_cell.length_a   1.000
_cell.length_b   1.000
_cell.length_c   1.000
_cell.angle_alpha   90.00
_cell.angle_beta   90.00
_cell.angle_gamma   90.00
#
_symmetry.space_group_name_H-M   'P 1'
#
loop_
_entity.id
_entity.type
_entity.pdbx_description
1 polymer ?
#
loop_
_entity_poly.entity_id
_entity_poly.type
_entity_poly.pdbx_seq_one_letter_code
_entity_poly.pdbx_strand_id
1 'polypeptide(L)'
;MTSIRQFSDEELTSFLDGEADPELQQAIEAALSEDDNLVQRLEDLSIETDTIKSAFSGLLADAPNPPMLMSEHETSSFGSTGQFNYFRAASIACLVFAAGILLGRIISLPDQATWHEYAAKYHALYVTDTLAAVPTDPKGLDTALTRARSALKHKLSKQALTDVAGLDLKRSQVLGFEGRPLIRLAYLSQKGAPVALCIIGNPAATKSPPHVTSMEGLAAASWSKGGYDFLLIGGKDATLIRDAALKLQKQL
;
A
#
# COMPACT_ATOMS: atom_id res chain seq x y z
N MET A 1 24.23 -1.82 53.73
CA MET A 1 23.69 -0.78 52.84
C MET A 1 23.32 -1.48 51.54
N THR A 2 22.08 -1.93 51.44
CA THR A 2 21.56 -2.62 50.25
C THR A 2 21.35 -1.55 49.20
N SER A 3 22.02 -1.65 48.05
CA SER A 3 21.86 -0.69 46.97
C SER A 3 20.46 -0.86 46.40
N ILE A 4 19.58 0.12 46.57
CA ILE A 4 18.25 0.13 45.96
C ILE A 4 18.45 0.15 44.44
N ARG A 5 18.02 -0.92 43.77
CA ARG A 5 18.02 -0.99 42.30
C ARG A 5 17.13 0.13 41.78
N GLN A 6 17.65 0.95 40.88
CA GLN A 6 16.88 1.98 40.20
C GLN A 6 16.20 1.37 38.98
N PHE A 7 14.90 1.65 38.80
CA PHE A 7 14.11 1.23 37.64
C PHE A 7 13.88 2.41 36.70
N SER A 8 14.03 2.14 35.41
CA SER A 8 13.67 3.07 34.33
C SER A 8 12.17 3.17 34.16
N ASP A 9 11.68 4.27 33.56
CA ASP A 9 10.26 4.45 33.32
C ASP A 9 9.73 3.40 32.31
N GLU A 10 10.56 2.94 31.38
CA GLU A 10 10.24 1.84 30.46
C GLU A 10 10.03 0.49 31.18
N GLU A 11 10.86 0.17 32.18
CA GLU A 11 10.67 -1.04 33.02
C GLU A 11 9.41 -0.95 33.88
N LEU A 12 9.07 0.24 34.38
CA LEU A 12 7.86 0.44 35.18
C LEU A 12 6.59 0.40 34.31
N THR A 13 6.67 0.94 33.09
CA THR A 13 5.56 0.89 32.12
C THR A 13 5.32 -0.54 31.63
N SER A 14 6.38 -1.31 31.34
CA SER A 14 6.21 -2.72 30.96
C SER A 14 5.60 -3.55 32.09
N PHE A 15 5.93 -3.25 33.35
CA PHE A 15 5.27 -3.84 34.51
C PHE A 15 3.79 -3.46 34.60
N LEU A 16 3.43 -2.18 34.39
CA LEU A 16 2.04 -1.71 34.36
C LEU A 16 1.20 -2.36 33.25
N ASP A 17 1.82 -2.60 32.08
CA ASP A 17 1.18 -3.22 30.93
C ASP A 17 1.10 -4.76 31.05
N GLY A 18 1.75 -5.37 32.05
CA GLY A 18 1.81 -6.82 32.24
C GLY A 18 2.81 -7.55 31.31
N GLU A 19 3.71 -6.80 30.67
CA GLU A 19 4.71 -7.27 29.71
C GLU A 19 6.12 -7.40 30.33
N ALA A 20 6.28 -7.11 31.63
CA ALA A 20 7.53 -7.36 32.33
C ALA A 20 7.84 -8.86 32.41
N ASP A 21 9.12 -9.21 32.24
CA ASP A 21 9.56 -10.59 32.48
C ASP A 21 9.45 -10.97 33.97
N PRO A 22 9.43 -12.27 34.30
CA PRO A 22 9.22 -12.72 35.68
C PRO A 22 10.29 -12.24 36.68
N GLU A 23 11.53 -12.01 36.20
CA GLU A 23 12.62 -11.54 37.06
C GLU A 23 12.45 -10.05 37.40
N LEU A 24 12.07 -9.23 36.41
CA LEU A 24 11.78 -7.82 36.56
C LEU A 24 10.53 -7.61 37.41
N GLN A 25 9.47 -8.39 37.20
CA GLN A 25 8.24 -8.35 37.97
C GLN A 25 8.54 -8.59 39.47
N GLN A 26 9.28 -9.65 39.79
CA GLN A 26 9.65 -9.97 41.17
C GLN A 26 10.54 -8.90 41.80
N ALA A 27 11.46 -8.31 41.03
CA ALA A 27 12.33 -7.24 41.51
C ALA A 27 11.55 -5.96 41.82
N ILE A 28 10.57 -5.59 41.00
CA ILE A 28 9.71 -4.43 41.22
C ILE A 28 8.78 -4.67 42.42
N GLU A 29 8.12 -5.82 42.50
CA GLU A 29 7.24 -6.17 43.64
C GLU A 29 7.98 -6.15 44.99
N ALA A 30 9.22 -6.66 45.02
CA ALA A 30 10.06 -6.60 46.20
C ALA A 30 10.43 -5.16 46.58
N ALA A 31 10.75 -4.31 45.59
CA ALA A 31 11.10 -2.92 45.81
C ALA A 31 9.90 -2.05 46.24
N LEU A 32 8.70 -2.34 45.74
CA LEU A 32 7.46 -1.63 46.12
C LEU A 32 7.11 -1.78 47.61
N SER A 33 7.60 -2.82 48.28
CA SER A 33 7.40 -3.02 49.72
C SER A 33 8.31 -2.14 50.59
N GLU A 34 9.38 -1.57 50.00
CA GLU A 34 10.42 -0.84 50.72
C GLU A 34 10.55 0.64 50.28
N ASP A 35 10.08 1.00 49.08
CA ASP A 35 10.28 2.32 48.47
C ASP A 35 8.97 3.04 48.13
N ASP A 36 8.53 3.93 49.04
CA ASP A 36 7.35 4.79 48.84
C ASP A 36 7.48 5.72 47.62
N ASN A 37 8.70 6.10 47.21
CA ASN A 37 8.91 6.93 46.03
C ASN A 37 8.66 6.15 44.74
N LEU A 38 9.01 4.87 44.73
CA LEU A 38 8.72 3.97 43.63
C LEU A 38 7.20 3.77 43.46
N VAL A 39 6.46 3.65 44.57
CA VAL A 39 4.99 3.58 44.55
C VAL A 39 4.40 4.83 43.89
N GLN A 40 4.85 6.02 44.29
CA GLN A 40 4.36 7.28 43.70
C GLN A 40 4.67 7.38 42.20
N ARG A 41 5.88 6.99 41.78
CA ARG A 41 6.25 6.98 40.35
C ARG A 41 5.37 6.02 39.54
N LEU A 42 5.03 4.87 40.13
CA LEU A 42 4.16 3.88 39.48
C LEU A 42 2.73 4.42 39.34
N GLU A 43 2.21 5.12 40.35
CA GLU A 43 0.91 5.80 40.29
C GLU A 43 0.89 6.91 39.23
N ASP A 44 1.94 7.74 39.15
CA ASP A 44 2.05 8.82 38.17
C ASP A 44 2.10 8.30 36.72
N LEU A 45 2.68 7.10 36.52
CA LEU A 45 2.72 6.41 35.22
C LEU A 45 1.44 5.62 34.92
N SER A 46 0.60 5.36 35.93
CA SER A 46 -0.63 4.61 35.75
C SER A 46 -1.69 5.43 35.02
N ILE A 47 -2.32 4.82 34.01
CA ILE A 47 -3.38 5.45 33.23
C ILE A 47 -4.72 4.86 33.68
N GLU A 48 -5.70 5.73 33.98
CA GLU A 48 -7.09 5.34 34.25
C GLU A 48 -7.77 4.76 33.00
N THR A 49 -7.44 3.52 32.70
CA THR A 49 -7.86 2.82 31.47
C THR A 49 -9.38 2.61 31.45
N ASP A 50 -10.02 2.52 32.61
CA ASP A 50 -11.49 2.38 32.70
C ASP A 50 -12.23 3.65 32.30
N THR A 51 -11.69 4.83 32.62
CA THR A 51 -12.22 6.12 32.17
C THR A 51 -12.14 6.22 30.64
N ILE A 52 -11.02 5.79 30.06
CA ILE A 52 -10.84 5.74 28.60
C ILE A 52 -11.82 4.76 27.95
N LYS A 53 -11.92 3.53 28.47
CA LYS A 53 -12.87 2.51 27.98
C LYS A 53 -14.31 3.02 28.02
N SER A 54 -14.70 3.69 29.11
CA SER A 54 -16.03 4.28 29.26
C SER A 54 -16.30 5.35 28.20
N ALA A 55 -15.34 6.25 27.96
CA ALA A 55 -15.45 7.32 26.96
C ALA A 55 -15.59 6.78 25.52
N PHE A 56 -14.97 5.63 25.21
CA PHE A 56 -15.02 5.00 23.89
C PHE A 56 -16.12 3.94 23.72
N SER A 57 -16.88 3.64 24.78
CA SER A 57 -17.90 2.58 24.79
C SER A 57 -18.98 2.78 23.71
N GLY A 58 -19.44 4.01 23.49
CA GLY A 58 -20.41 4.33 22.43
C GLY A 58 -19.87 4.09 21.03
N LEU A 59 -18.58 4.40 20.79
CA LEU A 59 -17.94 4.19 19.48
C LEU A 59 -17.69 2.70 19.19
N LEU A 60 -17.42 1.91 20.23
CA LEU A 60 -17.26 0.46 20.12
C LEU A 60 -18.60 -0.25 19.82
N ALA A 61 -19.73 0.28 20.30
CA ALA A 61 -21.04 -0.28 20.00
C ALA A 61 -21.42 -0.14 18.50
N ASP A 62 -20.95 0.93 17.86
CA ASP A 62 -21.14 1.19 16.43
C ASP A 62 -20.02 0.60 15.55
N ALA A 63 -19.04 -0.07 16.15
CA ALA A 63 -17.94 -0.66 15.41
C ALA A 63 -18.45 -1.83 14.53
N PRO A 64 -18.16 -1.84 13.22
CA PRO A 64 -18.50 -2.98 12.38
C PRO A 64 -17.79 -4.23 12.88
N ASN A 65 -18.50 -5.37 12.91
CA ASN A 65 -17.89 -6.64 13.28
C ASN A 65 -16.66 -6.88 12.41
N PRO A 66 -15.47 -7.06 13.01
CA PRO A 66 -14.30 -7.42 12.22
C PRO A 66 -14.64 -8.71 11.45
N PRO A 67 -14.21 -8.84 10.18
CA PRO A 67 -14.32 -10.13 9.51
C PRO A 67 -13.67 -11.16 10.42
N MET A 68 -14.33 -12.30 10.65
CA MET A 68 -13.76 -13.40 11.40
C MET A 68 -12.47 -13.86 10.70
N LEU A 69 -11.34 -13.27 11.08
CA LEU A 69 -10.04 -13.86 10.86
C LEU A 69 -10.03 -15.04 11.82
N MET A 70 -10.11 -16.24 11.24
CA MET A 70 -9.93 -17.51 11.96
C MET A 70 -8.85 -17.32 13.02
N SER A 71 -9.28 -17.31 14.29
CA SER A 71 -8.38 -17.40 15.42
C SER A 71 -7.84 -18.82 15.45
N GLU A 72 -6.86 -19.08 14.59
CA GLU A 72 -6.11 -20.33 14.57
C GLU A 72 -4.98 -20.22 15.60
N HIS A 73 -5.36 -20.03 16.85
CA HIS A 73 -4.53 -20.30 18.01
C HIS A 73 -5.23 -21.38 18.84
N GLU A 74 -5.45 -22.53 18.21
CA GLU A 74 -5.55 -23.77 18.98
C GLU A 74 -4.14 -24.15 19.42
N THR A 75 -3.85 -23.87 20.68
CA THR A 75 -2.72 -24.42 21.42
C THR A 75 -2.86 -25.94 21.45
N SER A 76 -2.28 -26.65 20.49
CA SER A 76 -2.20 -28.10 20.52
C SER A 76 -1.07 -28.54 21.45
N SER A 77 -1.42 -28.89 22.68
CA SER A 77 -0.59 -29.66 23.59
C SER A 77 -0.30 -31.04 22.97
N PHE A 78 0.98 -31.39 22.82
CA PHE A 78 1.38 -32.74 22.41
C PHE A 78 1.17 -33.73 23.57
N GLY A 79 0.01 -34.39 23.58
CA GLY A 79 -0.26 -35.58 24.39
C GLY A 79 -0.15 -36.83 23.54
N SER A 80 0.91 -37.61 23.75
CA SER A 80 1.08 -38.96 23.20
C SER A 80 0.06 -39.93 23.80
N THR A 81 -0.67 -40.69 22.98
CA THR A 81 -0.82 -42.17 23.10
C THR A 81 -1.81 -42.73 22.07
N GLY A 82 -1.56 -43.94 21.56
CA GLY A 82 -2.64 -44.81 21.09
C GLY A 82 -2.62 -45.20 19.61
N GLN A 83 -1.81 -46.22 19.32
CA GLN A 83 -1.75 -46.98 18.08
C GLN A 83 -3.09 -47.69 17.78
N PHE A 84 -3.84 -47.31 16.73
CA PHE A 84 -4.96 -48.14 16.21
C PHE A 84 -5.22 -47.95 14.69
N ASN A 85 -4.99 -49.05 13.95
CA ASN A 85 -5.62 -49.47 12.69
C ASN A 85 -5.60 -48.52 11.47
N TYR A 86 -4.43 -48.44 10.85
CA TYR A 86 -4.27 -48.16 9.42
C TYR A 86 -4.96 -49.25 8.60
N PHE A 87 -6.05 -48.95 7.91
CA PHE A 87 -6.46 -49.49 6.59
C PHE A 87 -7.92 -49.19 6.19
N ARG A 88 -8.63 -48.29 6.88
CA ARG A 88 -9.96 -47.79 6.41
C ARG A 88 -10.17 -46.27 6.48
N ALA A 89 -9.10 -45.48 6.58
CA ALA A 89 -9.16 -44.01 6.61
C ALA A 89 -8.33 -43.32 5.50
N ALA A 90 -7.77 -44.08 4.55
CA ALA A 90 -6.94 -43.50 3.48
C ALA A 90 -7.73 -42.83 2.34
N SER A 91 -9.04 -43.08 2.22
CA SER A 91 -9.87 -42.48 1.16
C SER A 91 -10.42 -41.09 1.51
N ILE A 92 -10.74 -40.83 2.78
CA ILE A 92 -11.28 -39.53 3.23
C ILE A 92 -10.16 -38.49 3.35
N ALA A 93 -8.99 -38.88 3.86
CA ALA A 93 -7.83 -37.98 3.99
C ALA A 93 -7.30 -37.52 2.62
N CYS A 94 -7.26 -38.39 1.61
CA CYS A 94 -6.88 -38.00 0.24
C CYS A 94 -7.92 -37.09 -0.43
N LEU A 95 -9.22 -37.25 -0.13
CA LEU A 95 -10.25 -36.36 -0.67
C LEU A 95 -10.24 -34.98 -0.02
N VAL A 96 -9.99 -34.88 1.29
CA VAL A 96 -9.84 -33.58 1.98
C VAL A 96 -8.55 -32.88 1.55
N PHE A 97 -7.45 -33.61 1.37
CA PHE A 97 -6.18 -33.04 0.89
C PHE A 97 -6.26 -32.63 -0.58
N ALA A 98 -6.91 -33.42 -1.44
CA ALA A 98 -7.16 -33.06 -2.84
C ALA A 98 -8.14 -31.89 -2.96
N ALA A 99 -9.20 -31.85 -2.14
CA ALA A 99 -10.12 -30.71 -2.09
C ALA A 99 -9.44 -29.44 -1.55
N GLY A 100 -8.56 -29.55 -0.56
CA GLY A 100 -7.77 -28.43 -0.03
C GLY A 100 -6.76 -27.88 -1.04
N ILE A 101 -6.08 -28.74 -1.81
CA ILE A 101 -5.21 -28.32 -2.93
C ILE A 101 -6.04 -27.69 -4.06
N LEU A 102 -7.23 -28.23 -4.34
CA LEU A 102 -8.12 -27.68 -5.37
C LEU A 102 -8.70 -26.33 -4.96
N LEU A 103 -9.16 -26.16 -3.71
CA LEU A 103 -9.62 -24.88 -3.16
C LEU A 103 -8.47 -23.86 -3.03
N GLY A 104 -7.29 -24.30 -2.60
CA GLY A 104 -6.09 -23.44 -2.53
C GLY A 104 -5.59 -22.96 -3.89
N ARG A 105 -5.92 -23.66 -4.98
CA ARG A 105 -5.72 -23.19 -6.37
C ARG A 105 -6.80 -22.21 -6.84
N ILE A 106 -7.97 -22.22 -6.22
CA ILE A 106 -9.11 -21.33 -6.54
C ILE A 106 -8.99 -20.01 -5.75
N ILE A 107 -8.41 -20.04 -4.55
CA ILE A 107 -8.01 -18.83 -3.83
C ILE A 107 -6.72 -18.32 -4.48
N SER A 108 -6.85 -17.60 -5.59
CA SER A 108 -5.79 -16.74 -6.08
C SER A 108 -5.45 -15.76 -4.95
N LEU A 109 -4.26 -15.91 -4.35
CA LEU A 109 -3.66 -14.80 -3.60
C LEU A 109 -3.75 -13.57 -4.51
N PRO A 110 -4.23 -12.41 -4.00
CA PRO A 110 -4.33 -11.23 -4.81
C PRO A 110 -2.98 -10.99 -5.47
N ASP A 111 -2.98 -10.97 -6.81
CA ASP A 111 -1.76 -10.73 -7.58
C ASP A 111 -1.14 -9.43 -7.06
N GLN A 112 0.19 -9.41 -6.94
CA GLN A 112 0.86 -8.24 -6.40
C GLN A 112 0.50 -7.04 -7.29
N ALA A 113 -0.16 -6.04 -6.71
CA ALA A 113 -0.75 -4.95 -7.47
C ALA A 113 0.27 -4.35 -8.44
N THR A 114 -0.04 -4.37 -9.74
CA THR A 114 0.88 -3.90 -10.76
C THR A 114 1.09 -2.39 -10.64
N TRP A 115 2.19 -1.86 -11.18
CA TRP A 115 2.43 -0.40 -11.17
C TRP A 115 1.28 0.39 -11.84
N HIS A 116 0.57 -0.23 -12.80
CA HIS A 116 -0.62 0.33 -13.43
C HIS A 116 -1.74 0.57 -12.41
N GLU A 117 -1.98 -0.38 -11.50
CA GLU A 117 -3.01 -0.27 -10.46
C GLU A 117 -2.70 0.84 -9.47
N TYR A 118 -1.45 0.95 -9.01
CA TYR A 118 -1.04 2.06 -8.13
C TYR A 118 -1.20 3.42 -8.82
N ALA A 119 -0.79 3.52 -10.09
CA ALA A 119 -0.98 4.73 -10.88
C ALA A 119 -2.46 5.09 -11.02
N ALA A 120 -3.32 4.09 -11.26
CA ALA A 120 -4.76 4.29 -11.38
C ALA A 120 -5.41 4.73 -10.06
N LYS A 121 -5.13 4.03 -8.96
CA LYS A 121 -5.69 4.35 -7.62
C LYS A 121 -5.32 5.76 -7.18
N TYR A 122 -4.07 6.14 -7.34
CA TYR A 122 -3.64 7.49 -7.01
C TYR A 122 -4.27 8.53 -7.93
N HIS A 123 -4.32 8.27 -9.25
CA HIS A 123 -4.88 9.25 -10.20
C HIS A 123 -6.40 9.39 -10.09
N ALA A 124 -7.11 8.39 -9.57
CA ALA A 124 -8.54 8.49 -9.25
C ALA A 124 -8.86 9.55 -8.21
N LEU A 125 -7.87 9.97 -7.40
CA LEU A 125 -8.00 11.07 -6.44
C LEU A 125 -7.89 12.45 -7.09
N TYR A 126 -7.54 12.54 -8.37
CA TYR A 126 -7.32 13.82 -9.05
C TYR A 126 -8.65 14.42 -9.47
N VAL A 127 -8.83 15.69 -9.11
CA VAL A 127 -9.93 16.54 -9.58
C VAL A 127 -9.38 17.65 -10.45
N THR A 128 -10.26 18.35 -11.17
CA THR A 128 -9.90 19.50 -12.00
C THR A 128 -9.02 20.50 -11.23
N ASP A 129 -9.39 20.81 -9.99
CA ASP A 129 -8.67 21.78 -9.15
C ASP A 129 -7.25 21.34 -8.79
N THR A 130 -6.96 20.03 -8.78
CA THR A 130 -5.60 19.50 -8.56
C THR A 130 -4.61 20.00 -9.62
N LEU A 131 -5.10 20.25 -10.85
CA LEU A 131 -4.29 20.65 -11.99
C LEU A 131 -4.59 22.08 -12.49
N ALA A 132 -5.81 22.58 -12.32
CA ALA A 132 -6.19 23.92 -12.73
C ALA A 132 -5.46 25.00 -11.92
N ALA A 133 -5.19 24.75 -10.64
CA ALA A 133 -4.45 25.66 -9.77
C ALA A 133 -2.93 25.66 -10.02
N VAL A 134 -2.41 24.78 -10.90
CA VAL A 134 -0.97 24.73 -11.18
C VAL A 134 -0.58 25.96 -12.00
N PRO A 135 0.33 26.82 -11.49
CA PRO A 135 0.78 27.99 -12.22
C PRO A 135 1.38 27.58 -13.56
N THR A 136 1.02 28.30 -14.62
CA THR A 136 1.62 28.09 -15.93
C THR A 136 2.99 28.76 -15.94
N ASP A 137 4.01 28.03 -15.47
CA ASP A 137 5.43 28.42 -15.56
C ASP A 137 6.14 27.55 -16.62
N PRO A 138 6.36 28.08 -17.84
CA PRO A 138 7.02 27.33 -18.92
C PRO A 138 8.45 26.91 -18.58
N LYS A 139 9.19 27.71 -17.79
CA LYS A 139 10.59 27.39 -17.42
C LYS A 139 10.63 26.29 -16.37
N GLY A 140 9.77 26.38 -15.36
CA GLY A 140 9.61 25.34 -14.34
C GLY A 140 9.17 24.02 -14.96
N LEU A 141 8.19 24.05 -15.88
CA LEU A 141 7.73 22.85 -16.58
C LEU A 141 8.82 22.24 -17.47
N ASP A 142 9.59 23.05 -18.20
CA ASP A 142 10.73 22.57 -19.00
C ASP A 142 11.81 21.91 -18.13
N THR A 143 12.13 22.51 -16.98
CA THR A 143 13.07 21.96 -16.01
C THR A 143 12.57 20.60 -15.49
N ALA A 144 11.29 20.51 -15.14
CA ALA A 144 10.67 19.29 -14.66
C ALA A 144 10.61 18.18 -15.72
N LEU A 145 10.34 18.53 -16.98
CA LEU A 145 10.39 17.62 -18.12
C LEU A 145 11.80 17.11 -18.37
N THR A 146 12.81 17.98 -18.30
CA THR A 146 14.22 17.60 -18.46
C THR A 146 14.61 16.59 -17.38
N ARG A 147 14.26 16.83 -16.11
CA ARG A 147 14.50 15.90 -15.01
C ARG A 147 13.84 14.54 -15.24
N ALA A 148 12.58 14.52 -15.69
CA ALA A 148 11.86 13.29 -15.99
C ALA A 148 12.52 12.46 -17.10
N ARG A 149 12.95 13.13 -18.19
CA ARG A 149 13.65 12.47 -19.31
C ARG A 149 15.00 11.90 -18.88
N SER A 150 15.76 12.65 -18.07
CA SER A 150 17.03 12.18 -17.52
C SER A 150 16.85 10.94 -16.64
N ALA A 151 15.80 10.89 -15.82
CA ALA A 151 15.51 9.73 -14.95
C ALA A 151 15.20 8.45 -15.76
N LEU A 152 14.58 8.56 -16.94
CA LEU A 152 14.33 7.42 -17.83
C LEU A 152 15.56 7.01 -18.66
N LYS A 153 16.69 7.72 -18.53
CA LYS A 153 17.92 7.50 -19.31
C LYS A 153 17.69 7.50 -20.83
N HIS A 154 16.66 8.20 -21.31
CA HIS A 154 16.20 8.12 -22.71
C HIS A 154 16.01 9.48 -23.40
N LYS A 155 15.99 9.42 -24.74
CA LYS A 155 15.65 10.51 -25.66
C LYS A 155 14.15 10.57 -25.98
N LEU A 156 13.24 10.46 -25.01
CA LEU A 156 11.83 10.76 -25.30
C LEU A 156 11.72 12.19 -25.85
N SER A 157 10.97 12.42 -26.92
CA SER A 157 10.86 13.76 -27.52
C SER A 157 10.03 14.67 -26.61
N LYS A 158 10.58 15.82 -26.22
CA LYS A 158 9.83 16.83 -25.44
C LYS A 158 8.58 17.29 -26.19
N GLN A 159 8.68 17.44 -27.52
CA GLN A 159 7.56 17.84 -28.36
C GLN A 159 6.45 16.77 -28.37
N ALA A 160 6.82 15.49 -28.43
CA ALA A 160 5.83 14.40 -28.37
C ALA A 160 5.03 14.37 -27.06
N LEU A 161 5.65 14.76 -25.94
CA LEU A 161 5.00 14.79 -24.63
C LEU A 161 4.16 16.06 -24.40
N THR A 162 4.37 17.12 -25.18
CA THR A 162 3.68 18.41 -25.02
C THR A 162 2.58 18.63 -26.05
N ASP A 163 2.77 18.15 -27.29
CA ASP A 163 1.78 18.24 -28.37
C ASP A 163 0.86 17.00 -28.38
N VAL A 164 0.00 16.88 -27.35
CA VAL A 164 -1.04 15.84 -27.30
C VAL A 164 -2.40 16.50 -27.52
N ALA A 165 -3.07 16.12 -28.60
CA ALA A 165 -4.31 16.78 -29.00
C ALA A 165 -5.39 16.64 -27.91
N GLY A 166 -6.02 17.76 -27.54
CA GLY A 166 -7.08 17.79 -26.52
C GLY A 166 -6.59 17.73 -25.07
N LEU A 167 -5.28 17.69 -24.83
CA LEU A 167 -4.65 17.58 -23.51
C LEU A 167 -3.61 18.69 -23.31
N ASP A 168 -3.78 19.50 -22.28
CA ASP A 168 -2.84 20.56 -21.92
C ASP A 168 -1.92 20.09 -20.80
N LEU A 169 -0.61 20.07 -21.02
CA LEU A 169 0.37 19.59 -20.04
C LEU A 169 0.51 20.60 -18.90
N LYS A 170 0.14 20.18 -17.69
CA LYS A 170 0.22 21.02 -16.48
C LYS A 170 1.44 20.71 -15.62
N ARG A 171 1.91 19.45 -15.59
CA ARG A 171 2.96 19.03 -14.66
C ARG A 171 3.75 17.83 -15.17
N SER A 172 5.03 17.76 -14.80
CA SER A 172 5.91 16.60 -14.99
C SER A 172 6.56 16.23 -13.64
N GLN A 173 6.54 14.94 -13.27
CA GLN A 173 7.06 14.44 -12.00
C GLN A 173 7.80 13.11 -12.16
N VAL A 174 8.82 12.91 -11.34
CA VAL A 174 9.51 11.63 -11.15
C VAL A 174 8.97 11.01 -9.86
N LEU A 175 8.45 9.79 -9.96
CA LEU A 175 7.99 8.95 -8.86
C LEU A 175 8.86 7.68 -8.80
N GLY A 176 8.63 6.84 -7.80
CA GLY A 176 9.30 5.55 -7.65
C GLY A 176 8.29 4.40 -7.61
N PHE A 177 8.62 3.29 -8.26
CA PHE A 177 7.93 2.01 -8.13
C PHE A 177 8.97 0.91 -8.07
N GLU A 178 9.06 0.18 -6.95
CA GLU A 178 10.03 -0.92 -6.74
C GLU A 178 11.48 -0.51 -7.06
N GLY A 179 11.90 0.68 -6.60
CA GLY A 179 13.24 1.22 -6.86
C GLY A 179 13.49 1.68 -8.30
N ARG A 180 12.50 1.57 -9.20
CA ARG A 180 12.57 2.08 -10.58
C ARG A 180 11.91 3.45 -10.70
N PRO A 181 12.45 4.34 -11.55
CA PRO A 181 11.82 5.63 -11.83
C PRO A 181 10.52 5.43 -12.63
N LEU A 182 9.43 5.97 -12.11
CA LEU A 182 8.12 6.07 -12.78
C LEU A 182 7.86 7.54 -13.10
N ILE A 183 7.80 7.90 -14.37
CA ILE A 183 7.50 9.27 -14.77
C ILE A 183 6.01 9.45 -14.87
N ARG A 184 5.51 10.57 -14.33
CA ARG A 184 4.12 11.02 -14.52
C ARG A 184 4.09 12.39 -15.16
N LEU A 185 3.37 12.48 -16.26
CA LEU A 185 2.99 13.74 -16.90
C LEU A 185 1.49 13.93 -16.69
N ALA A 186 1.10 15.03 -16.05
CA ALA A 186 -0.29 15.34 -15.76
C ALA A 186 -0.80 16.42 -16.71
N TYR A 187 -1.90 16.12 -17.37
CA TYR A 187 -2.59 16.94 -18.34
C TYR A 187 -3.99 17.30 -17.84
N LEU A 188 -4.49 18.42 -18.33
CA LEU A 188 -5.89 18.78 -18.22
C LEU A 188 -6.54 18.65 -19.60
N SER A 189 -7.61 17.87 -19.70
CA SER A 189 -8.38 17.82 -20.95
C SER A 189 -9.14 19.12 -21.17
N GLN A 190 -9.57 19.36 -22.41
CA GLN A 190 -10.42 20.51 -22.73
C GLN A 190 -11.73 20.55 -21.93
N LYS A 191 -12.22 19.38 -21.47
CA LYS A 191 -13.40 19.26 -20.60
C LYS A 191 -13.06 19.40 -19.10
N GLY A 192 -11.83 19.74 -18.76
CA GLY A 192 -11.36 19.89 -17.38
C GLY A 192 -11.02 18.58 -16.67
N ALA A 193 -11.05 17.43 -17.35
CA ALA A 193 -10.74 16.14 -16.72
C ALA A 193 -9.23 15.96 -16.56
N PRO A 194 -8.72 15.59 -15.37
CA PRO A 194 -7.32 15.23 -15.17
C PRO A 194 -6.96 13.95 -15.93
N VAL A 195 -5.88 14.00 -16.69
CA VAL A 195 -5.33 12.85 -17.42
C VAL A 195 -3.86 12.71 -17.09
N ALA A 196 -3.39 11.50 -16.83
CA ALA A 196 -1.98 11.21 -16.57
C ALA A 196 -1.41 10.29 -17.66
N LEU A 197 -0.22 10.61 -18.15
CA LEU A 197 0.66 9.67 -18.85
C LEU A 197 1.74 9.21 -17.87
N CYS A 198 1.73 7.92 -17.56
CA CYS A 198 2.72 7.25 -16.75
C CYS A 198 3.67 6.44 -17.65
N ILE A 199 4.97 6.50 -17.36
CA ILE A 199 6.03 5.86 -18.16
C ILE A 199 7.03 5.19 -17.22
N ILE A 200 7.30 3.91 -17.43
CA ILE A 200 8.31 3.16 -16.67
C ILE A 200 9.22 2.38 -17.61
N GLY A 201 10.50 2.26 -17.24
CA GLY A 201 11.45 1.44 -17.98
C GLY A 201 11.15 -0.06 -17.85
N ASN A 202 11.08 -0.75 -18.99
CA ASN A 202 10.95 -2.19 -19.09
C ASN A 202 11.82 -2.69 -20.28
N PRO A 203 13.06 -3.13 -20.04
CA PRO A 203 13.95 -3.59 -21.11
C PRO A 203 13.41 -4.74 -21.96
N ALA A 204 12.47 -5.53 -21.44
CA ALA A 204 11.82 -6.64 -22.16
C ALA A 204 10.60 -6.18 -22.98
N ALA A 205 10.18 -4.93 -22.86
CA ALA A 205 9.01 -4.37 -23.55
C ALA A 205 9.18 -4.38 -25.07
N THR A 206 8.44 -5.26 -25.73
CA THR A 206 8.27 -5.25 -27.18
C THR A 206 7.15 -4.29 -27.59
N LYS A 207 7.15 -3.86 -28.85
CA LYS A 207 6.12 -2.94 -29.35
C LYS A 207 4.74 -3.63 -29.32
N SER A 208 3.79 -3.06 -28.59
CA SER A 208 2.39 -3.48 -28.57
C SER A 208 1.48 -2.30 -28.95
N PRO A 209 0.32 -2.52 -29.60
CA PRO A 209 -0.66 -1.45 -29.84
C PRO A 209 -1.32 -1.00 -28.54
N PRO A 210 -1.88 0.23 -28.45
CA PRO A 210 -2.61 0.67 -27.28
C PRO A 210 -3.84 -0.19 -27.02
N HIS A 211 -3.88 -0.79 -25.84
CA HIS A 211 -5.01 -1.55 -25.35
C HIS A 211 -5.85 -0.69 -24.41
N VAL A 212 -7.09 -0.39 -24.81
CA VAL A 212 -7.99 0.47 -24.05
C VAL A 212 -8.79 -0.36 -23.06
N THR A 213 -8.84 0.07 -21.81
CA THR A 213 -9.55 -0.57 -20.71
C THR A 213 -10.15 0.49 -19.77
N SER A 214 -10.71 0.05 -18.64
CA SER A 214 -11.14 0.90 -17.53
C SER A 214 -10.38 0.47 -16.27
N MET A 215 -9.85 1.43 -15.52
CA MET A 215 -9.16 1.21 -14.25
C MET A 215 -9.65 2.23 -13.23
N GLU A 216 -10.09 1.79 -12.05
CA GLU A 216 -10.63 2.69 -11.01
C GLU A 216 -11.77 3.61 -11.52
N GLY A 217 -12.59 3.09 -12.45
CA GLY A 217 -13.67 3.86 -13.09
C GLY A 217 -13.22 4.92 -14.10
N LEU A 218 -11.91 4.99 -14.40
CA LEU A 218 -11.31 5.89 -15.37
C LEU A 218 -11.03 5.17 -16.69
N ALA A 219 -11.20 5.88 -17.80
CA ALA A 219 -10.72 5.42 -19.10
C ALA A 219 -9.18 5.32 -19.08
N ALA A 220 -8.65 4.20 -19.56
CA ALA A 220 -7.22 3.91 -19.55
C ALA A 220 -6.78 3.28 -20.88
N ALA A 221 -5.54 3.53 -21.28
CA ALA A 221 -4.88 2.84 -22.37
C ALA A 221 -3.44 2.51 -21.99
N SER A 222 -3.05 1.24 -22.14
CA SER A 222 -1.69 0.78 -21.89
C SER A 222 -1.04 0.26 -23.17
N TRP A 223 0.28 0.47 -23.29
CA TRP A 223 1.09 -0.09 -24.38
C TRP A 223 2.56 -0.15 -23.99
N SER A 224 3.33 -0.82 -24.84
CA SER A 224 4.76 -1.00 -24.68
C SER A 224 5.45 -0.55 -25.97
N LYS A 225 6.56 0.19 -25.86
CA LYS A 225 7.37 0.61 -27.02
C LYS A 225 8.78 0.99 -26.58
N GLY A 226 9.78 0.45 -27.29
CA GLY A 226 11.16 0.92 -27.18
C GLY A 226 11.79 0.71 -25.80
N GLY A 227 11.45 -0.37 -25.10
CA GLY A 227 11.97 -0.64 -23.75
C GLY A 227 11.23 0.10 -22.63
N TYR A 228 10.02 0.59 -22.89
CA TYR A 228 9.16 1.26 -21.91
C TYR A 228 7.75 0.72 -21.97
N ASP A 229 7.10 0.72 -20.80
CA ASP A 229 5.66 0.56 -20.67
C ASP A 229 5.01 1.92 -20.35
N PHE A 230 3.82 2.09 -20.89
CA PHE A 230 3.07 3.34 -20.85
C PHE A 230 1.65 3.07 -20.38
N LEU A 231 1.13 4.01 -19.60
CA LEU A 231 -0.28 4.06 -19.19
C LEU A 231 -0.77 5.49 -19.36
N LEU A 232 -1.76 5.69 -20.23
CA LEU A 232 -2.53 6.93 -20.29
C LEU A 232 -3.88 6.70 -19.60
N ILE A 233 -4.21 7.49 -18.58
CA ILE A 233 -5.40 7.27 -17.76
C ILE A 233 -6.05 8.58 -17.33
N GLY A 234 -7.38 8.65 -17.35
CA GLY A 234 -8.14 9.78 -16.82
C GLY A 234 -9.51 9.99 -17.45
N GLY A 235 -10.40 10.65 -16.71
CA GLY A 235 -11.76 10.92 -17.15
C GLY A 235 -12.55 9.65 -17.54
N LYS A 236 -13.66 9.83 -18.27
CA LYS A 236 -14.52 8.75 -18.77
C LYS A 236 -14.58 8.66 -20.30
N ASP A 237 -13.87 9.55 -20.98
CA ASP A 237 -13.89 9.65 -22.45
C ASP A 237 -12.87 8.66 -23.06
N ALA A 238 -13.31 7.42 -23.26
CA ALA A 238 -12.45 6.36 -23.80
C ALA A 238 -11.94 6.65 -25.22
N THR A 239 -12.66 7.46 -26.00
CA THR A 239 -12.24 7.86 -27.35
C THR A 239 -11.08 8.84 -27.27
N LEU A 240 -11.17 9.87 -26.40
CA LEU A 240 -10.06 10.78 -26.14
C LEU A 240 -8.78 10.03 -25.73
N ILE A 241 -8.90 9.09 -24.78
CA ILE A 241 -7.76 8.32 -24.28
C ILE A 241 -7.17 7.43 -25.39
N ARG A 242 -8.00 6.75 -26.18
CA ARG A 242 -7.55 5.94 -27.32
C ARG A 242 -6.78 6.78 -28.33
N ASP A 243 -7.33 7.90 -28.77
CA ASP A 243 -6.76 8.73 -29.83
C ASP A 243 -5.45 9.38 -29.36
N ALA A 244 -5.41 9.87 -28.12
CA ALA A 244 -4.20 10.40 -27.51
C ALA A 244 -3.11 9.32 -27.37
N ALA A 245 -3.45 8.10 -26.94
CA ALA A 245 -2.50 6.99 -26.84
C ALA A 245 -1.94 6.59 -28.22
N LEU A 246 -2.79 6.54 -29.26
CA LEU A 246 -2.35 6.27 -30.63
C LEU A 246 -1.41 7.36 -31.17
N LYS A 247 -1.67 8.64 -30.87
CA LYS A 247 -0.79 9.75 -31.24
C LYS A 247 0.56 9.63 -30.52
N LEU A 248 0.53 9.46 -29.19
CA LEU A 248 1.72 9.31 -28.36
C LEU A 248 2.58 8.14 -28.80
N GLN A 249 1.99 6.97 -29.04
CA GLN A 249 2.71 5.80 -29.50
C GLN A 249 3.42 6.03 -30.86
N LYS A 250 2.86 6.86 -31.74
CA LYS A 250 3.52 7.19 -33.01
C LYS A 250 4.72 8.12 -32.82
N GLN A 251 4.64 9.04 -31.86
CA GLN A 251 5.63 10.11 -31.65
C GLN A 251 6.77 9.75 -30.68
N LEU A 252 6.55 8.82 -29.75
CA LEU A 252 7.55 8.32 -28.78
C LEU A 252 8.36 7.17 -29.33
#